data_AF-A0A7K3H6Y5-F1
#
_entry.id   AF-A0A7K3H6Y5-F1
#
_cell.length_a   1.000
_cell.length_b   1.000
_cell.length_c   1.000
_cell.angle_alpha   90.00
_cell.angle_beta   90.00
_cell.angle_gamma   90.00
#
_symmetry.space_group_name_H-M   'P 1'
#
loop_
_entity.id
_entity.type
_entity.pdbx_description
1 polymer ?
#
loop_
_entity_poly.entity_id
_entity_poly.type
_entity_poly.pdbx_seq_one_letter_code
_entity_poly.pdbx_strand_id
1 'polypeptide(L)'
;MTENELRAALRAERQRLDAEFSDHDTEAFTRRLARRIAETDLPPLPETVGHSPHRRPGRTWRTRRLPDPCPPPGSTAAAELIGELLSLCDTILGSGMDRLAAFAADYDEAGARVFACLLYAQERRESALYWWRFAAGAGDVLAAHCLAVHHAAVGTNTDARIWRLMSRYMGFNPDHHLPRPTRPARQAAAPTCSRARAALGHDAVLDAFLHEDQLPEVLLAR
;
A
#
# COMPACT_ATOMS: atom_id res chain seq x y z
N MET A 1 -15.67 1.26 34.60
CA MET A 1 -14.48 0.46 34.26
C MET A 1 -13.35 1.44 33.99
N THR A 2 -12.31 1.45 34.82
CA THR A 2 -11.21 2.41 34.74
C THR A 2 -10.21 2.01 33.64
N GLU A 3 -9.46 2.96 33.09
CA GLU A 3 -8.45 2.71 32.03
C GLU A 3 -7.44 1.62 32.41
N ASN A 4 -7.13 1.51 33.71
CA ASN A 4 -6.27 0.47 34.25
C ASN A 4 -6.94 -0.92 34.22
N GLU A 5 -8.24 -1.01 34.45
CA GLU A 5 -9.01 -2.26 34.36
C GLU A 5 -9.13 -2.73 32.90
N LEU A 6 -9.35 -1.80 31.95
CA LEU A 6 -9.38 -2.13 30.51
C LEU A 6 -8.00 -2.61 30.03
N ARG A 7 -6.91 -1.93 30.43
CA ARG A 7 -5.54 -2.37 30.11
C ARG A 7 -5.17 -3.70 30.76
N ALA A 8 -5.73 -4.03 31.92
CA ALA A 8 -5.53 -5.32 32.57
C ALA A 8 -6.30 -6.42 31.84
N ALA A 9 -7.55 -6.15 31.44
CA ALA A 9 -8.37 -7.09 30.67
C ALA A 9 -7.77 -7.39 29.29
N LEU A 10 -7.29 -6.37 28.57
CA LEU A 10 -6.63 -6.55 27.27
C LEU A 10 -5.31 -7.34 27.40
N ARG A 11 -4.55 -7.13 28.49
CA ARG A 11 -3.33 -7.92 28.75
C ARG A 11 -3.66 -9.38 29.07
N ALA A 12 -4.70 -9.63 29.85
CA ALA A 12 -5.15 -11.00 30.16
C ALA A 12 -5.66 -11.74 28.92
N GLU A 13 -6.38 -11.05 28.03
CA GLU A 13 -6.87 -11.64 26.79
C GLU A 13 -5.76 -11.95 25.80
N ARG A 14 -4.79 -11.03 25.65
CA ARG A 14 -3.58 -11.30 24.87
C ARG A 14 -2.84 -12.53 25.39
N GLN A 15 -2.67 -12.65 26.71
CA GLN A 15 -1.98 -13.81 27.30
C GLN A 15 -2.72 -15.13 27.05
N ARG A 16 -4.06 -15.10 26.97
CA ARG A 16 -4.85 -16.28 26.59
C ARG A 16 -4.63 -16.66 25.13
N LEU A 17 -4.67 -15.70 24.22
CA LEU A 17 -4.42 -15.94 22.81
C LEU A 17 -2.98 -16.42 22.58
N ASP A 18 -1.99 -15.78 23.20
CA ASP A 18 -0.59 -16.19 23.11
C ASP A 18 -0.38 -17.64 23.63
N ALA A 19 -1.15 -18.07 24.64
CA ALA A 19 -1.11 -19.45 25.15
C ALA A 19 -1.91 -20.44 24.28
N GLU A 20 -3.02 -20.02 23.67
CA GLU A 20 -3.83 -20.84 22.76
C GLU A 20 -3.08 -21.14 21.45
N PHE A 21 -2.28 -20.17 20.98
CA PHE A 21 -1.48 -20.28 19.77
C PHE A 21 0.00 -20.59 20.02
N SER A 22 0.39 -20.94 21.25
CA SER A 22 1.79 -21.24 21.59
C SER A 22 2.35 -22.43 20.81
N ASP A 23 1.49 -23.38 20.47
CA ASP A 23 1.84 -24.60 19.73
C ASP A 23 1.65 -24.43 18.21
N HIS A 24 1.36 -23.21 17.74
CA HIS A 24 1.14 -22.92 16.32
C HIS A 24 2.46 -22.83 15.55
N ASP A 25 2.84 -23.92 14.87
CA ASP A 25 4.01 -23.97 14.00
C ASP A 25 3.76 -23.19 12.68
N THR A 26 4.16 -21.92 12.71
CA THR A 26 4.06 -20.98 11.58
C THR A 26 4.93 -21.42 10.40
N GLU A 27 6.06 -22.09 10.63
CA GLU A 27 6.91 -22.63 9.57
C GLU A 27 6.27 -23.83 8.88
N ALA A 28 5.60 -24.71 9.62
CA ALA A 28 4.85 -25.82 9.03
C ALA A 28 3.66 -25.31 8.20
N PHE A 29 2.99 -24.24 8.63
CA PHE A 29 1.96 -23.59 7.82
C PHE A 29 2.53 -23.04 6.51
N THR A 30 3.61 -22.26 6.58
CA THR A 30 4.26 -21.67 5.39
C THR A 30 4.78 -22.73 4.43
N ARG A 31 5.37 -23.83 4.93
CA ARG A 31 5.79 -24.98 4.11
C ARG A 31 4.62 -25.65 3.40
N ARG A 32 3.49 -25.84 4.10
CA ARG A 32 2.26 -26.39 3.48
C ARG A 32 1.68 -25.47 2.42
N LEU A 33 1.72 -24.15 2.62
CA LEU A 33 1.26 -23.16 1.65
C LEU A 33 2.16 -23.11 0.41
N ALA A 34 3.48 -23.05 0.60
CA ALA A 34 4.45 -23.06 -0.50
C ALA A 34 4.34 -24.34 -1.34
N ARG A 35 4.19 -25.49 -0.68
CA ARG A 35 3.93 -26.78 -1.35
C ARG A 35 2.62 -26.74 -2.14
N ARG A 36 1.55 -26.17 -1.60
CA ARG A 36 0.26 -26.09 -2.29
C ARG A 36 0.31 -25.18 -3.51
N ILE A 37 1.10 -24.10 -3.47
CA ILE A 37 1.35 -23.23 -4.63
C ILE A 37 2.15 -23.98 -5.70
N ALA A 38 3.17 -24.75 -5.30
CA ALA A 38 3.99 -25.54 -6.22
C ALA A 38 3.26 -26.75 -6.83
N GLU A 39 2.33 -27.35 -6.08
CA GLU A 39 1.51 -28.49 -6.51
C GLU A 39 0.23 -28.07 -7.26
N THR A 40 -0.13 -26.79 -7.21
CA THR A 40 -1.26 -26.28 -8.01
C THR A 40 -0.81 -26.14 -9.45
N ASP A 41 -1.19 -27.11 -10.28
CA ASP A 41 -1.19 -26.95 -11.73
C ASP A 41 -2.29 -25.93 -12.06
N LEU A 42 -1.92 -24.65 -12.08
CA LEU A 42 -2.85 -23.55 -12.28
C LEU A 42 -3.54 -23.80 -13.63
N PRO A 43 -4.88 -23.94 -13.68
CA PRO A 43 -5.56 -24.12 -14.95
C PRO A 43 -5.18 -22.94 -15.85
N PRO A 44 -4.98 -23.15 -17.16
CA PRO A 44 -4.71 -22.06 -18.07
C PRO A 44 -5.79 -21.01 -17.85
N LEU A 45 -5.36 -19.76 -17.66
CA LEU A 45 -6.26 -18.63 -17.48
C LEU A 45 -7.34 -18.72 -18.56
N PRO A 46 -8.64 -18.60 -18.22
CA PRO A 46 -9.69 -18.71 -19.21
C PRO A 46 -9.40 -17.72 -20.32
N GLU A 47 -9.27 -18.23 -21.55
CA GLU A 47 -9.17 -17.39 -22.75
C GLU A 47 -10.31 -16.39 -22.68
N THR A 48 -9.95 -15.11 -22.58
CA THR A 48 -10.91 -14.04 -22.46
C THR A 48 -11.74 -14.03 -23.74
N VAL A 49 -12.93 -14.64 -23.71
CA VAL A 49 -13.99 -14.40 -24.67
C VAL A 49 -14.20 -12.89 -24.68
N GLY A 50 -13.83 -12.25 -25.79
CA GLY A 50 -13.77 -10.82 -25.95
C GLY A 50 -15.06 -10.14 -25.53
N HIS A 51 -15.08 -9.59 -24.31
CA HIS A 51 -16.07 -8.61 -23.93
C HIS A 51 -15.75 -7.34 -24.69
N SER A 52 -16.56 -7.06 -25.71
CA SER A 52 -16.56 -5.82 -26.44
C SER A 52 -16.63 -4.65 -25.44
N PRO A 53 -15.71 -3.68 -25.48
CA PRO A 53 -15.68 -2.64 -24.47
C PRO A 53 -16.92 -1.75 -24.67
N HIS A 54 -17.79 -1.72 -23.66
CA HIS A 54 -18.83 -0.70 -23.60
C HIS A 54 -18.19 0.68 -23.66
N ARG A 55 -18.53 1.39 -24.73
CA ARG A 55 -18.06 2.72 -25.10
C ARG A 55 -18.45 3.73 -24.01
N ARG A 56 -17.54 4.08 -23.09
CA ARG A 56 -17.70 5.26 -22.24
C ARG A 56 -17.50 6.52 -23.10
N PRO A 57 -18.44 7.49 -23.12
CA PRO A 57 -18.23 8.72 -23.85
C PRO A 57 -17.33 9.66 -23.04
N GLY A 58 -16.21 10.06 -23.66
CA GLY A 58 -15.64 11.40 -23.56
C GLY A 58 -14.91 11.80 -22.28
N ARG A 59 -13.62 11.51 -22.20
CA ARG A 59 -12.62 12.49 -21.71
C ARG A 59 -11.40 12.45 -22.63
N THR A 60 -11.20 13.54 -23.36
CA THR A 60 -10.10 13.72 -24.30
C THR A 60 -8.81 14.00 -23.54
N TRP A 61 -8.09 12.96 -23.17
CA TRP A 61 -6.66 13.07 -22.95
C TRP A 61 -5.99 12.85 -24.30
N ARG A 62 -5.44 13.90 -24.90
CA ARG A 62 -4.49 13.76 -26.00
C ARG A 62 -3.21 13.16 -25.43
N THR A 63 -3.19 11.86 -25.21
CA THR A 63 -1.96 11.11 -25.01
C THR A 63 -1.27 11.06 -26.37
N ARG A 64 -0.02 11.57 -26.44
CA ARG A 64 0.92 11.08 -27.44
C ARG A 64 0.85 9.55 -27.36
N ARG A 65 0.60 8.89 -28.50
CA ARG A 65 0.71 7.43 -28.61
C ARG A 65 2.09 7.06 -28.10
N LEU A 66 2.16 6.49 -26.90
CA LEU A 66 3.29 5.67 -26.52
C LEU A 66 3.14 4.41 -27.39
N PRO A 67 4.16 4.00 -28.16
CA PRO A 67 4.10 2.73 -28.87
C PRO A 67 3.85 1.61 -27.85
N ASP A 68 2.84 0.78 -28.09
CA ASP A 68 2.55 -0.38 -27.24
C ASP A 68 3.80 -1.27 -27.16
N PRO A 69 4.35 -1.58 -25.96
CA PRO A 69 5.49 -2.48 -25.83
C PRO A 69 5.07 -3.94 -25.62
N CYS A 70 3.85 -4.32 -26.00
CA CYS A 70 3.44 -5.72 -25.89
C CYS A 70 3.54 -6.40 -27.26
N PRO A 71 4.57 -7.22 -27.51
CA PRO A 71 4.58 -8.10 -28.67
C PRO A 71 3.39 -9.09 -28.57
N PRO A 72 2.82 -9.51 -29.71
CA PRO A 72 1.72 -10.48 -29.71
C PRO A 72 2.16 -11.80 -29.07
N PRO A 73 1.27 -12.50 -28.34
CA PRO A 73 1.58 -13.81 -27.78
C PRO A 73 1.93 -14.78 -28.92
N GLY A 74 3.14 -15.33 -28.87
CA GLY A 74 3.65 -16.27 -29.88
C GLY A 74 4.87 -15.81 -30.67
N SER A 75 5.43 -14.61 -30.43
CA SER A 75 6.74 -14.26 -30.98
C SER A 75 7.85 -14.98 -30.21
N THR A 76 8.50 -15.97 -30.85
CA THR A 76 9.69 -16.64 -30.30
C THR A 76 10.78 -15.62 -29.94
N ALA A 77 10.89 -14.54 -30.71
CA ALA A 77 11.83 -13.44 -30.45
C ALA A 77 11.59 -12.73 -29.11
N ALA A 78 10.33 -12.52 -28.71
CA ALA A 78 10.04 -11.92 -27.40
C ALA A 78 10.42 -12.85 -26.25
N ALA A 79 10.15 -14.15 -26.40
CA ALA A 79 10.55 -15.16 -25.42
C ALA A 79 12.08 -15.32 -25.34
N GLU A 80 12.77 -15.30 -26.47
CA GLU A 80 14.25 -15.31 -26.56
C GLU A 80 14.86 -14.10 -25.86
N LEU A 81 14.33 -12.89 -26.11
CA LEU A 81 14.80 -11.67 -25.44
C LEU A 81 14.51 -11.66 -23.94
N ILE A 82 13.37 -12.21 -23.50
CA ILE A 82 13.09 -12.41 -22.07
C ILE A 82 14.09 -13.40 -21.47
N GLY A 83 14.40 -14.50 -22.16
CA GLY A 83 15.41 -15.47 -21.75
C GLY A 83 16.79 -14.84 -21.60
N GLU A 84 17.21 -14.01 -22.56
CA GLU A 84 18.45 -13.25 -22.48
C GLU A 84 18.45 -12.28 -21.30
N LEU A 85 17.35 -11.54 -21.09
CA LEU A 85 17.24 -10.64 -19.94
C LEU A 85 17.35 -11.38 -18.61
N LEU A 86 16.73 -12.57 -18.48
CA LEU A 86 16.84 -13.39 -17.28
C LEU A 86 18.28 -13.88 -17.07
N SER A 87 18.98 -14.30 -18.12
CA SER A 87 20.40 -14.67 -18.07
C SER A 87 21.30 -13.51 -17.63
N LEU A 88 21.04 -12.30 -18.15
CA LEU A 88 21.73 -11.08 -17.72
C LEU A 88 21.44 -10.77 -16.24
N CYS A 89 20.18 -10.90 -15.80
CA CYS A 89 19.81 -10.74 -14.40
C CYS A 89 20.57 -11.73 -13.49
N ASP A 90 20.67 -13.01 -13.86
CA ASP A 90 21.43 -14.01 -13.10
C ASP A 90 22.92 -13.65 -12.99
N THR A 91 23.51 -13.16 -14.09
CA THR A 91 24.90 -12.70 -14.11
C THR A 91 25.12 -11.47 -13.21
N ILE A 92 24.18 -10.52 -13.24
CA ILE A 92 24.20 -9.34 -12.37
C ILE A 92 24.06 -9.75 -10.90
N LEU A 93 23.15 -10.67 -10.58
CA LEU A 93 22.94 -11.18 -9.23
C LEU A 93 24.20 -11.91 -8.72
N GLY A 94 24.79 -12.78 -9.54
CA GLY A 94 26.01 -13.52 -9.16
C GLY A 94 27.22 -12.64 -8.85
N SER A 95 27.28 -11.42 -9.40
CA SER A 95 28.37 -10.45 -9.19
C SER A 95 28.00 -9.26 -8.30
N GLY A 96 26.72 -9.10 -7.97
CA GLY A 96 26.16 -7.88 -7.39
C GLY A 96 25.66 -8.00 -5.94
N MET A 97 25.75 -9.18 -5.32
CA MET A 97 25.20 -9.42 -3.97
C MET A 97 25.74 -8.44 -2.91
N ASP A 98 27.03 -8.10 -2.95
CA ASP A 98 27.62 -7.13 -2.01
C ASP A 98 27.02 -5.72 -2.18
N ARG A 99 26.69 -5.33 -3.42
CA ARG A 99 26.03 -4.04 -3.69
C ARG A 99 24.59 -4.04 -3.20
N LEU A 100 23.90 -5.18 -3.31
CA LEU A 100 22.55 -5.33 -2.76
C LEU A 100 22.58 -5.25 -1.23
N ALA A 101 23.57 -5.85 -0.57
CA ALA A 101 23.76 -5.75 0.86
C ALA A 101 24.07 -4.30 1.30
N ALA A 102 24.95 -3.59 0.59
CA ALA A 102 25.25 -2.18 0.86
C ALA A 102 24.01 -1.29 0.68
N PHE A 103 23.24 -1.50 -0.40
CA PHE A 103 21.98 -0.79 -0.61
C PHE A 103 20.98 -1.04 0.52
N ALA A 104 20.83 -2.29 0.97
CA ALA A 104 19.94 -2.63 2.07
C ALA A 104 20.38 -2.01 3.42
N ALA A 105 21.69 -1.82 3.62
CA ALA A 105 22.23 -1.21 4.83
C ALA A 105 22.09 0.32 4.86
N ASP A 106 22.23 0.98 3.71
CA ASP A 106 22.30 2.44 3.62
C ASP A 106 20.99 3.12 3.15
N TYR A 107 19.98 2.33 2.77
CA TYR A 107 18.71 2.89 2.32
C TYR A 107 17.87 3.44 3.48
N ASP A 108 17.25 4.61 3.27
CA ASP A 108 16.39 5.31 4.23
C ASP A 108 14.93 5.34 3.72
N GLU A 109 14.09 4.46 4.28
CA GLU A 109 12.66 4.40 3.98
C GLU A 109 11.91 5.67 4.38
N ALA A 110 12.32 6.31 5.47
CA ALA A 110 11.74 7.56 5.92
C ALA A 110 12.07 8.71 4.95
N GLY A 111 13.28 8.74 4.42
CA GLY A 111 13.72 9.66 3.37
C GLY A 111 12.90 9.50 2.08
N ALA A 112 12.66 8.26 1.63
CA ALA A 112 11.80 8.00 0.49
C ALA A 112 10.34 8.42 0.72
N ARG A 113 9.79 8.22 1.93
CA ARG A 113 8.47 8.73 2.31
C ARG A 113 8.41 10.25 2.22
N VAL A 114 9.43 10.96 2.71
CA VAL A 114 9.49 12.44 2.64
C VAL A 114 9.56 12.91 1.19
N PHE A 115 10.37 12.25 0.36
CA PHE A 115 10.44 12.54 -1.07
C PHE A 115 9.11 12.31 -1.79
N ALA A 116 8.41 11.23 -1.46
CA ALA A 116 7.06 10.97 -1.94
C ALA A 116 6.08 12.10 -1.54
N CYS A 117 6.12 12.57 -0.29
CA CYS A 117 5.31 13.70 0.16
C CYS A 117 5.60 14.99 -0.63
N LEU A 118 6.88 15.28 -0.92
CA LEU A 118 7.28 16.40 -1.77
C LEU A 118 6.68 16.28 -3.17
N LEU A 119 6.80 15.11 -3.81
CA LEU A 119 6.23 14.85 -5.13
C LEU A 119 4.70 14.98 -5.13
N TYR A 120 4.05 14.51 -4.06
CA TYR A 120 2.60 14.60 -3.90
C TYR A 120 2.14 16.07 -3.80
N ALA A 121 2.87 16.89 -3.04
CA ALA A 121 2.62 18.33 -2.94
C ALA A 121 2.82 19.06 -4.28
N GLN A 122 3.74 18.57 -5.13
CA GLN A 122 3.98 19.09 -6.49
C GLN A 122 3.05 18.46 -7.55
N GLU A 123 1.97 17.81 -7.14
CA GLU A 123 0.99 17.12 -7.99
C GLU A 123 1.56 16.01 -8.89
N ARG A 124 2.77 15.53 -8.60
CA ARG A 124 3.40 14.38 -9.28
C ARG A 124 2.91 13.06 -8.68
N ARG A 125 1.59 12.83 -8.74
CA ARG A 125 0.87 11.76 -8.03
C ARG A 125 1.43 10.37 -8.28
N GLU A 126 1.57 9.96 -9.54
CA GLU A 126 2.10 8.62 -9.89
C GLU A 126 3.50 8.38 -9.30
N SER A 127 4.38 9.38 -9.41
CA SER A 127 5.73 9.30 -8.85
C SER A 127 5.71 9.24 -7.32
N ALA A 128 4.83 10.01 -6.67
CA ALA A 128 4.65 9.94 -5.23
C ALA A 128 4.18 8.56 -4.76
N LEU A 129 3.20 7.96 -5.46
CA LEU A 129 2.69 6.63 -5.12
C LEU A 129 3.77 5.55 -5.30
N TYR A 130 4.61 5.66 -6.32
CA TYR A 130 5.76 4.76 -6.48
C TYR A 130 6.67 4.80 -5.24
N TRP A 131 7.07 6.00 -4.82
CA TRP A 131 7.98 6.16 -3.68
C TRP A 131 7.35 5.76 -2.35
N TRP A 132 6.06 5.99 -2.15
CA TRP A 132 5.37 5.45 -0.98
C TRP A 132 5.28 3.93 -1.00
N ARG A 133 5.06 3.28 -2.16
CA ARG A 133 5.03 1.80 -2.26
C ARG A 133 6.41 1.22 -1.97
N PHE A 134 7.45 1.88 -2.46
CA PHE A 134 8.82 1.49 -2.21
C PHE A 134 9.17 1.60 -0.70
N ALA A 135 8.90 2.75 -0.07
CA ALA A 135 9.12 2.93 1.37
C ALA A 135 8.27 1.96 2.22
N ALA A 136 7.00 1.75 1.87
CA ALA A 136 6.13 0.79 2.55
C ALA A 136 6.62 -0.66 2.42
N GLY A 137 7.15 -1.03 1.25
CA GLY A 137 7.77 -2.34 1.03
C GLY A 137 9.05 -2.54 1.85
N ALA A 138 9.72 -1.47 2.23
CA ALA A 138 10.87 -1.47 3.13
C ALA A 138 10.50 -1.38 4.62
N GLY A 139 9.20 -1.36 4.96
CA GLY A 139 8.72 -1.35 6.35
C GLY A 139 8.25 0.01 6.86
N ASP A 140 8.21 1.05 6.02
CA ASP A 140 7.72 2.36 6.44
C ASP A 140 6.19 2.35 6.66
N VAL A 141 5.82 2.33 7.94
CA VAL A 141 4.44 2.27 8.42
C VAL A 141 3.61 3.47 7.92
N LEU A 142 4.19 4.68 7.92
CA LEU A 142 3.50 5.89 7.50
C LEU A 142 3.32 5.95 5.99
N ALA A 143 4.27 5.46 5.21
CA ALA A 143 4.14 5.39 3.75
C ALA A 143 2.97 4.47 3.35
N ALA A 144 2.83 3.33 4.01
CA ALA A 144 1.66 2.45 3.83
C ALA A 144 0.35 3.14 4.22
N HIS A 145 0.35 3.91 5.32
CA HIS A 145 -0.81 4.70 5.71
C HIS A 145 -1.16 5.80 4.68
N CYS A 146 -0.17 6.51 4.14
CA CYS A 146 -0.37 7.51 3.08
C CYS A 146 -1.01 6.90 1.82
N LEU A 147 -0.59 5.69 1.42
CA LEU A 147 -1.22 4.95 0.33
C LEU A 147 -2.68 4.60 0.64
N ALA A 148 -2.96 4.12 1.85
CA ALA A 148 -4.31 3.78 2.26
C ALA A 148 -5.24 5.01 2.19
N VAL A 149 -4.81 6.16 2.71
CA VAL A 149 -5.55 7.42 2.67
C VAL A 149 -5.75 7.89 1.23
N HIS A 150 -4.71 7.85 0.40
CA HIS A 150 -4.80 8.25 -1.00
C HIS A 150 -5.83 7.41 -1.77
N HIS A 151 -5.72 6.08 -1.66
CA HIS A 151 -6.61 5.17 -2.36
C HIS A 151 -8.07 5.27 -1.86
N ALA A 152 -8.27 5.53 -0.57
CA ALA A 152 -9.59 5.85 -0.02
C ALA A 152 -10.16 7.15 -0.59
N ALA A 153 -9.34 8.19 -0.73
CA ALA A 153 -9.77 9.49 -1.26
C ALA A 153 -10.16 9.43 -2.74
N VAL A 154 -9.46 8.63 -3.55
CA VAL A 154 -9.69 8.46 -5.00
C VAL A 154 -10.79 7.43 -5.30
N GLY A 155 -11.19 6.61 -4.32
CA GLY A 155 -12.29 5.63 -4.43
C GLY A 155 -11.86 4.22 -4.83
N THR A 156 -10.56 3.91 -4.80
CA THR A 156 -10.04 2.55 -5.04
C THR A 156 -10.07 1.76 -3.73
N ASN A 157 -11.25 1.25 -3.39
CA ASN A 157 -11.51 0.65 -2.07
C ASN A 157 -10.69 -0.61 -1.75
N THR A 158 -10.35 -1.42 -2.76
CA THR A 158 -9.50 -2.60 -2.56
C THR A 158 -8.09 -2.21 -2.14
N ASP A 159 -7.45 -1.30 -2.87
CA ASP A 159 -6.10 -0.82 -2.53
C ASP A 159 -6.09 -0.12 -1.17
N ALA A 160 -7.12 0.69 -0.89
CA ALA A 160 -7.27 1.35 0.40
C ALA A 160 -7.27 0.33 1.56
N ARG A 161 -8.01 -0.77 1.41
CA ARG A 161 -8.07 -1.85 2.41
C ARG A 161 -6.75 -2.59 2.54
N ILE A 162 -6.08 -2.92 1.43
CA ILE A 162 -4.80 -3.63 1.45
C ILE A 162 -3.74 -2.80 2.17
N TRP A 163 -3.54 -1.54 1.77
CA TRP A 163 -2.52 -0.68 2.37
C TRP A 163 -2.83 -0.34 3.84
N ARG A 164 -4.12 -0.26 4.19
CA ARG A 164 -4.53 -0.10 5.58
C ARG A 164 -4.22 -1.34 6.43
N LEU A 165 -4.50 -2.53 5.91
CA LEU A 165 -4.12 -3.78 6.57
C LEU A 165 -2.60 -3.87 6.73
N MET A 166 -1.84 -3.55 5.68
CA MET A 166 -0.38 -3.56 5.71
C MET A 166 0.18 -2.59 6.76
N SER A 167 -0.31 -1.33 6.80
CA SER A 167 0.17 -0.37 7.81
C SER A 167 -0.11 -0.85 9.24
N ARG A 168 -1.28 -1.44 9.49
CA ARG A 168 -1.63 -2.01 10.81
C ARG A 168 -0.83 -3.25 11.16
N TYR A 169 -0.60 -4.13 10.20
CA TYR A 169 0.28 -5.29 10.38
C TYR A 169 1.69 -4.86 10.81
N MET A 170 2.19 -3.74 10.27
CA MET A 170 3.46 -3.14 10.66
C MET A 170 3.37 -2.28 11.95
N GLY A 171 2.24 -2.30 12.66
CA GLY A 171 2.09 -1.63 13.96
C GLY A 171 1.62 -0.17 13.89
N PHE A 172 0.99 0.26 12.78
CA PHE A 172 0.44 1.62 12.70
C PHE A 172 -0.50 1.91 13.87
N ASN A 173 -0.13 2.95 14.61
CA ASN A 173 -0.93 3.56 15.65
C ASN A 173 -0.97 5.07 15.38
N PRO A 174 -2.15 5.67 15.18
CA PRO A 174 -2.28 7.09 14.84
C PRO A 174 -1.67 8.02 15.89
N ASP A 175 -1.75 7.68 17.18
CA ASP A 175 -1.25 8.51 18.27
C ASP A 175 0.28 8.61 18.31
N HIS A 176 0.96 7.58 17.79
CA HIS A 176 2.42 7.47 17.82
C HIS A 176 3.05 7.82 16.48
N HIS A 177 2.39 7.49 15.38
CA HIS A 177 2.99 7.59 14.06
C HIS A 177 2.58 8.86 13.32
N LEU A 178 1.38 9.41 13.54
CA LEU A 178 1.00 10.61 12.80
C LEU A 178 1.89 11.79 13.22
N PRO A 179 2.48 12.52 12.25
CA PRO A 179 3.31 13.66 12.56
C PRO A 179 2.48 14.74 13.22
N ARG A 180 2.95 15.26 14.34
CA ARG A 180 2.30 16.40 14.99
C ARG A 180 2.43 17.61 14.06
N PRO A 181 1.32 18.31 13.74
CA PRO A 181 1.40 19.51 12.93
C PRO A 181 2.26 20.53 13.66
N THR A 182 3.46 20.78 13.15
CA THR A 182 4.29 21.90 13.60
C THR A 182 3.62 23.16 13.09
N ARG A 183 2.79 23.77 13.93
CA ARG A 183 2.14 25.05 13.64
C ARG A 183 3.24 26.04 13.27
N PRO A 184 3.30 26.59 12.04
CA PRO A 184 4.24 27.66 11.78
C PRO A 184 3.82 28.84 12.65
N ALA A 185 4.79 29.51 13.27
CA ALA A 185 4.60 30.78 13.97
C ALA A 185 4.15 31.85 12.97
N ARG A 186 2.87 31.84 12.62
CA ARG A 186 2.16 32.99 12.05
C ARG A 186 0.67 32.81 12.31
N GLN A 187 0.21 33.36 13.44
CA GLN A 187 -1.21 33.63 13.63
C GLN A 187 -1.63 34.82 12.74
N ALA A 188 -2.95 34.94 12.57
CA ALA A 188 -3.70 36.10 12.05
C ALA A 188 -3.89 36.20 10.53
N ALA A 189 -4.84 35.42 10.02
CA ALA A 189 -6.07 35.96 9.41
C ALA A 189 -7.03 34.81 9.11
N ALA A 190 -8.04 34.62 9.95
CA ALA A 190 -9.22 33.87 9.52
C ALA A 190 -10.04 34.77 8.60
N PRO A 191 -10.44 34.32 7.40
CA PRO A 191 -11.73 34.68 6.88
C PRO A 191 -12.71 33.59 7.30
N THR A 192 -13.65 33.97 8.16
CA THR A 192 -14.93 33.29 8.30
C THR A 192 -15.59 33.16 6.93
N CYS A 193 -15.61 31.95 6.37
CA CYS A 193 -16.53 31.61 5.29
C CYS A 193 -16.90 30.12 5.39
N SER A 194 -18.10 29.87 5.93
CA SER A 194 -18.89 28.63 5.93
C SER A 194 -18.19 27.33 5.48
N ARG A 195 -17.49 26.66 6.42
CA ARG A 195 -17.13 25.23 6.28
C ARG A 195 -17.46 24.38 7.51
N ALA A 196 -18.33 24.89 8.39
CA ALA A 196 -18.64 24.27 9.67
C ALA A 196 -19.51 22.99 9.58
N ARG A 197 -20.18 22.72 8.45
CA ARG A 197 -21.01 21.51 8.29
C ARG A 197 -20.32 20.32 7.59
N ALA A 198 -19.22 20.58 6.88
CA ALA A 198 -18.40 19.55 6.24
C ALA A 198 -17.23 19.10 7.13
N ALA A 199 -16.77 19.95 8.06
CA ALA A 199 -15.71 19.62 9.01
C ALA A 199 -16.12 18.50 9.97
N LEU A 200 -17.35 18.54 10.53
CA LEU A 200 -17.87 17.48 11.40
C LEU A 200 -17.95 16.11 10.71
N GLY A 201 -18.26 16.10 9.40
CA GLY A 201 -18.26 14.88 8.60
C GLY A 201 -16.86 14.40 8.22
N HIS A 202 -15.95 15.31 7.83
CA HIS A 202 -14.56 14.95 7.51
C HIS A 202 -13.79 14.46 8.74
N ASP A 203 -13.99 15.11 9.88
CA ASP A 203 -13.37 14.71 11.14
C ASP A 203 -13.92 13.33 11.55
N ALA A 204 -15.23 13.08 11.44
CA ALA A 204 -15.80 11.77 11.73
C ALA A 204 -15.35 10.67 10.74
N VAL A 205 -15.27 10.96 9.43
CA VAL A 205 -14.79 10.01 8.41
C VAL A 205 -13.31 9.70 8.64
N LEU A 206 -12.52 10.71 8.97
CA LEU A 206 -11.10 10.55 9.28
C LEU A 206 -10.91 9.78 10.58
N ASP A 207 -11.64 10.12 11.64
CA ASP A 207 -11.61 9.44 12.93
C ASP A 207 -11.98 7.95 12.77
N ALA A 208 -13.07 7.65 12.06
CA ALA A 208 -13.45 6.30 11.72
C ALA A 208 -12.36 5.59 10.88
N PHE A 209 -11.77 6.27 9.90
CA PHE A 209 -10.67 5.71 9.10
C PHE A 209 -9.41 5.42 9.93
N LEU A 210 -9.12 6.21 10.97
CA LEU A 210 -7.95 6.01 11.83
C LEU A 210 -8.20 4.88 12.85
N HIS A 211 -9.38 4.83 13.45
CA HIS A 211 -9.62 4.02 14.65
C HIS A 211 -10.44 2.75 14.43
N GLU A 212 -11.35 2.68 13.45
CA GLU A 212 -12.23 1.51 13.27
C GLU A 212 -11.56 0.38 12.50
N ASP A 213 -11.99 -0.87 12.60
CA ASP A 213 -11.33 -1.95 11.84
C ASP A 213 -11.69 -2.00 10.36
N GLN A 214 -12.87 -1.51 10.00
CA GLN A 214 -13.37 -1.52 8.63
C GLN A 214 -13.18 -0.17 7.96
N LEU A 215 -13.20 -0.15 6.62
CA LEU A 215 -13.21 1.11 5.88
C LEU A 215 -14.61 1.72 6.04
N PRO A 216 -14.75 3.01 6.40
CA PRO A 216 -16.04 3.66 6.56
C PRO A 216 -16.94 3.47 5.34
N GLU A 217 -18.22 3.12 5.53
CA GLU A 217 -19.15 2.80 4.42
C GLU A 217 -19.32 3.95 3.42
N VAL A 218 -19.20 5.19 3.89
CA VAL A 218 -19.20 6.41 3.06
C VAL A 218 -18.09 6.43 2.01
N LEU A 219 -16.98 5.72 2.23
CA LEU A 219 -15.89 5.56 1.27
C LEU A 219 -16.13 4.38 0.32
N LEU A 220 -16.93 3.39 0.74
CA LEU A 220 -17.29 2.22 -0.06
C LEU A 220 -18.34 2.52 -1.15
N ALA A 221 -19.18 3.53 -0.95
CA ALA A 221 -20.34 3.83 -1.80
C ALA A 221 -20.06 4.68 -3.07
N ARG A 222 -18.84 4.63 -3.64
CA ARG A 222 -18.43 5.47 -4.79
C ARG A 222 -18.30 4.73 -6.12
#